data_AF-A0A1J0TYQ4-F1
#
_entry.id   AF-A0A1J0TYQ4-F1
#
_cell.length_a   1.000
_cell.length_b   1.000
_cell.length_c   1.000
_cell.angle_alpha   90.00
_cell.angle_beta   90.00
_cell.angle_gamma   90.00
#
_symmetry.space_group_name_H-M   'P 1'
#
loop_
_entity.id
_entity.type
_entity.pdbx_description
1 polymer ?
#
loop_
_entity_poly.entity_id
_entity_poly.type
_entity_poly.pdbx_seq_one_letter_code
_entity_poly.pdbx_strand_id
1 'polypeptide(L)'
;MEQIRTDPIAHARGAAETVLRDAARRERKQRERLNEAIDVSAAAIVNAREAGVAWEVIRSAFGGVTRQSLVERVRRYEDRQAGARSASWEGTRIDVPDADGATGAWQFLAVRRAATEGAELVAAAVRRAQLADGVEPRSVMTAVRDAGRAALAAGRAAVEAEEQSWGTRLTPEEAVTIARTAAAGYLPPTPK
;
A
#
# COMPACT_ATOMS: atom_id res chain seq x y z
N MET A 1 32.70 -32.42 -38.31
CA MET A 1 32.50 -32.45 -36.84
C MET A 1 32.96 -31.11 -36.29
N GLU A 2 32.04 -30.19 -36.10
CA GLU A 2 32.30 -28.84 -35.59
C GLU A 2 32.52 -28.94 -34.07
N GLN A 3 33.77 -28.82 -33.63
CA GLN A 3 34.07 -28.65 -32.20
C GLN A 3 33.58 -27.26 -31.81
N ILE A 4 32.42 -27.22 -31.13
CA ILE A 4 31.97 -26.04 -30.40
C ILE A 4 33.06 -25.74 -29.37
N ARG A 5 33.93 -24.78 -29.67
CA ARG A 5 34.84 -24.16 -28.70
C ARG A 5 33.96 -23.49 -27.65
N THR A 6 33.64 -24.21 -26.58
CA THR A 6 33.14 -23.61 -25.34
C THR A 6 34.24 -22.72 -24.81
N ASP A 7 34.06 -21.42 -24.98
CA ASP A 7 34.98 -20.42 -24.45
C ASP A 7 35.03 -20.56 -22.92
N PRO A 8 36.14 -21.05 -22.35
CA PRO A 8 36.23 -21.35 -20.92
C PRO A 8 36.00 -20.10 -20.06
N ILE A 9 36.24 -18.92 -20.63
CA ILE A 9 35.99 -17.62 -19.99
C ILE A 9 34.49 -17.35 -19.86
N ALA A 10 33.68 -17.68 -20.87
CA ALA A 10 32.23 -17.51 -20.83
C ALA A 10 31.58 -18.46 -19.80
N HIS A 11 32.07 -19.70 -19.71
CA HIS A 11 31.60 -20.66 -18.71
C HIS A 11 31.95 -20.23 -17.29
N ALA A 12 33.18 -19.74 -17.06
CA ALA A 12 33.60 -19.20 -15.77
C ALA A 12 32.80 -17.96 -15.37
N ARG A 13 32.44 -17.08 -16.33
CA ARG A 13 31.62 -15.89 -16.10
C ARG A 13 30.18 -16.24 -15.70
N GLY A 14 29.55 -17.18 -16.39
CA GLY A 14 28.20 -17.64 -16.05
C GLY A 14 28.12 -18.32 -14.68
N ALA A 15 29.15 -19.10 -14.32
CA ALA A 15 29.27 -19.69 -12.98
C ALA A 15 29.43 -18.61 -11.90
N ALA A 16 30.31 -17.61 -12.12
CA ALA A 16 30.51 -16.50 -11.18
C ALA A 16 29.23 -15.65 -11.00
N GLU A 17 28.50 -15.36 -12.08
CA GLU A 17 27.24 -14.62 -12.02
C GLU A 17 26.18 -15.38 -11.21
N THR A 18 26.08 -16.69 -11.40
CA THR A 18 25.14 -17.55 -10.65
C THR A 18 25.47 -17.55 -9.15
N VAL A 19 26.75 -17.67 -8.79
CA VAL A 19 27.21 -17.62 -7.40
C VAL A 19 26.90 -16.27 -6.74
N LEU A 20 27.11 -15.16 -7.46
CA LEU A 20 26.79 -13.82 -6.96
C LEU A 20 25.28 -13.62 -6.75
N ARG A 21 24.45 -14.09 -7.68
CA ARG A 21 22.98 -14.05 -7.54
C ARG A 21 22.51 -14.89 -6.35
N ASP A 22 23.08 -16.07 -6.17
CA ASP A 22 22.75 -16.93 -5.03
C ASP A 22 23.19 -16.33 -3.69
N ALA A 23 24.37 -15.71 -3.65
CA ALA A 23 24.86 -15.00 -2.47
C ALA A 23 23.94 -13.83 -2.10
N ALA A 24 23.53 -13.02 -3.07
CA ALA A 24 22.59 -11.92 -2.85
C ALA A 24 21.21 -12.42 -2.38
N ARG A 25 20.73 -13.54 -2.92
CA ARG A 25 19.48 -14.16 -2.49
C ARG A 25 19.55 -14.68 -1.05
N ARG A 26 20.68 -15.31 -0.67
CA ARG A 26 20.93 -15.77 0.70
C ARG A 26 21.02 -14.61 1.67
N GLU A 27 21.73 -13.55 1.30
CA GLU A 27 21.83 -12.34 2.10
C GLU A 27 20.45 -11.72 2.33
N ARG A 28 19.64 -11.57 1.26
CA ARG A 28 18.27 -11.05 1.38
C ARG A 28 17.44 -11.87 2.37
N LYS A 29 17.47 -13.20 2.25
CA LYS A 29 16.76 -14.10 3.16
C LYS A 29 17.26 -14.01 4.60
N GLN A 30 18.56 -13.80 4.80
CA GLN A 30 19.12 -13.60 6.13
C GLN A 30 18.70 -12.25 6.73
N ARG A 31 18.68 -11.18 5.92
CA ARG A 31 18.16 -9.86 6.34
C ARG A 31 16.68 -9.93 6.73
N GLU A 32 15.86 -10.64 5.96
CA GLU A 32 14.44 -10.87 6.27
C GLU A 32 14.27 -11.57 7.63
N ARG A 33 15.00 -12.68 7.85
CA ARG A 33 14.98 -13.40 9.14
C ARG A 33 15.45 -12.54 10.31
N LEU A 34 16.46 -11.69 10.10
CA LEU A 34 16.94 -10.77 11.12
C LEU A 34 15.87 -9.74 11.47
N ASN A 35 15.20 -9.15 10.46
CA ASN A 35 14.12 -8.20 10.67
C ASN A 35 12.95 -8.83 11.44
N GLU A 36 12.57 -10.06 11.07
CA GLU A 36 11.53 -10.82 11.77
C GLU A 36 11.90 -11.07 13.23
N ALA A 37 13.14 -11.49 13.52
CA ALA A 37 13.61 -11.69 14.89
C ALA A 37 13.61 -10.37 15.70
N ILE A 38 13.96 -9.25 15.08
CA ILE A 38 13.88 -7.92 15.71
C ILE A 38 12.42 -7.60 16.06
N ASP A 39 11.47 -7.87 15.17
CA ASP A 39 10.06 -7.58 15.36
C ASP A 39 9.44 -8.43 16.46
N VAL A 40 9.71 -9.73 16.47
CA VAL A 40 9.30 -10.65 17.55
C VAL A 40 9.86 -10.18 18.90
N SER A 41 11.12 -9.75 18.93
CA SER A 41 11.73 -9.26 20.17
C SER A 41 11.08 -7.96 20.66
N ALA A 42 10.72 -7.05 19.75
CA ALA A 42 10.06 -5.80 20.10
C ALA A 42 8.62 -6.04 20.59
N ALA A 43 7.87 -6.92 19.92
CA ALA A 43 6.54 -7.34 20.33
C ALA A 43 6.55 -7.98 21.73
N ALA A 44 7.53 -8.83 22.02
CA ALA A 44 7.68 -9.43 23.36
C ALA A 44 7.92 -8.36 24.45
N ILE A 45 8.69 -7.31 24.15
CA ILE A 45 8.90 -6.19 25.09
C ILE A 45 7.59 -5.43 25.33
N VAL A 46 6.81 -5.15 24.28
CA VAL A 46 5.49 -4.48 24.41
C VAL A 46 4.56 -5.31 25.30
N ASN A 47 4.40 -6.61 25.00
CA ASN A 47 3.54 -7.50 25.79
C ASN A 47 3.97 -7.58 27.25
N ALA A 48 5.28 -7.65 27.52
CA ALA A 48 5.81 -7.65 28.89
C ALA A 48 5.49 -6.33 29.62
N ARG A 49 5.57 -5.19 28.92
CA ARG A 49 5.21 -3.88 29.49
C ARG A 49 3.72 -3.76 29.77
N GLU A 50 2.86 -4.26 28.90
CA GLU A 50 1.41 -4.31 29.10
C GLU A 50 1.01 -5.20 30.29
N ALA A 51 1.73 -6.30 30.48
CA ALA A 51 1.59 -7.17 31.65
C ALA A 51 2.19 -6.56 32.95
N GLY A 52 2.70 -5.33 32.91
CA GLY A 52 3.23 -4.61 34.07
C GLY A 52 4.66 -4.98 34.47
N VAL A 53 5.40 -5.73 33.66
CA VAL A 53 6.78 -6.12 33.97
C VAL A 53 7.70 -4.90 34.01
N ALA A 54 8.47 -4.77 35.09
CA ALA A 54 9.42 -3.68 35.29
C ALA A 54 10.56 -3.71 34.25
N TRP A 55 11.06 -2.52 33.87
CA TRP A 55 12.11 -2.39 32.86
C TRP A 55 13.40 -3.12 33.26
N GLU A 56 13.70 -3.19 34.55
CA GLU A 56 14.87 -3.85 35.12
C GLU A 56 14.86 -5.36 34.81
N VAL A 57 13.69 -5.99 34.95
CA VAL A 57 13.49 -7.42 34.66
C VAL A 57 13.63 -7.68 33.17
N ILE A 58 13.00 -6.83 32.34
CA ILE A 58 13.10 -6.91 30.88
C ILE A 58 14.58 -6.76 30.44
N ARG A 59 15.30 -5.76 30.97
CA ARG A 59 16.71 -5.53 30.66
C ARG A 59 17.59 -6.72 31.02
N SER A 60 17.33 -7.35 32.16
CA SER A 60 18.05 -8.56 32.58
C SER A 60 17.85 -9.70 31.57
N ALA A 61 16.61 -9.93 31.13
CA ALA A 61 16.28 -10.96 30.14
C ALA A 61 16.96 -10.75 28.78
N PHE A 62 17.27 -9.50 28.41
CA PHE A 62 17.98 -9.17 27.17
C PHE A 62 19.51 -9.00 27.36
N GLY A 63 20.09 -9.47 28.46
CA GLY A 63 21.55 -9.43 28.67
C GLY A 63 22.09 -8.07 29.07
N GLY A 64 21.29 -7.26 29.79
CA GLY A 64 21.74 -6.01 30.40
C GLY A 64 21.72 -4.78 29.49
N VAL A 65 21.12 -4.88 28.29
CA VAL A 65 20.96 -3.75 27.37
C VAL A 65 20.36 -2.53 28.07
N THR A 66 20.71 -1.34 27.60
CA THR A 66 20.19 -0.09 28.15
C THR A 66 18.68 0.02 27.88
N ARG A 67 17.96 0.65 28.82
CA ARG A 67 16.54 0.97 28.64
C ARG A 67 16.29 1.74 27.34
N GLN A 68 17.16 2.70 27.03
CA GLN A 68 17.05 3.51 25.80
C GLN A 68 17.09 2.65 24.53
N SER A 69 17.96 1.64 24.46
CA SER A 69 18.04 0.73 23.31
C SER A 69 16.77 -0.09 23.13
N LEU A 70 16.19 -0.59 24.22
CA LEU A 70 14.94 -1.35 24.19
C LEU A 70 13.76 -0.45 23.80
N VAL A 71 13.70 0.76 24.34
CA VAL A 71 12.66 1.76 23.98
C VAL A 71 12.76 2.14 22.51
N GLU A 72 13.96 2.39 21.99
CA GLU A 72 14.17 2.71 20.58
C GLU A 72 13.76 1.54 19.68
N ARG A 73 14.02 0.31 20.11
CA ARG A 73 13.57 -0.90 19.39
C ARG A 73 12.05 -1.01 19.34
N VAL A 74 11.38 -0.80 20.47
CA VAL A 74 9.91 -0.77 20.55
C VAL A 74 9.35 0.34 19.66
N ARG A 75 9.90 1.56 19.74
CA ARG A 75 9.48 2.69 18.91
C ARG A 75 9.56 2.37 17.41
N ARG A 76 10.69 1.83 16.94
CA ARG A 76 10.84 1.43 15.51
C ARG A 76 9.90 0.31 15.09
N TYR A 77 9.55 -0.58 16.01
CA TYR A 77 8.54 -1.61 15.78
C TYR A 77 7.15 -0.99 15.70
N GLU A 78 6.77 -0.13 16.64
CA GLU A 78 5.50 0.58 16.65
C GLU A 78 5.34 1.47 15.42
N ASP A 79 6.39 2.16 14.96
CA ASP A 79 6.38 2.98 13.75
C ASP A 79 6.17 2.12 12.49
N ARG A 80 6.79 0.92 12.43
CA ARG A 80 6.59 -0.03 11.32
C ARG A 80 5.20 -0.67 11.36
N GLN A 81 4.72 -1.05 12.53
CA GLN A 81 3.36 -1.56 12.73
C GLN A 81 2.32 -0.47 12.48
N ALA A 82 2.59 0.79 12.81
CA ALA A 82 1.74 1.91 12.45
C ALA A 82 1.74 2.10 10.93
N GLY A 83 2.88 2.00 10.24
CA GLY A 83 2.94 1.97 8.79
C GLY A 83 2.17 0.80 8.16
N ALA A 84 2.27 -0.41 8.72
CA ALA A 84 1.56 -1.60 8.27
C ALA A 84 0.04 -1.54 8.56
N ARG A 85 -0.36 -1.04 9.73
CA ARG A 85 -1.76 -0.76 10.09
C ARG A 85 -2.34 0.37 9.24
N SER A 86 -1.55 1.38 8.90
CA SER A 86 -1.94 2.44 7.96
C SER A 86 -2.07 1.90 6.52
N ALA A 87 -1.33 0.84 6.19
CA ALA A 87 -1.50 0.07 4.97
C ALA A 87 -2.60 -1.02 5.08
N SER A 88 -3.24 -1.18 6.24
CA SER A 88 -4.51 -1.90 6.36
C SER A 88 -5.62 -1.05 5.72
N TRP A 89 -6.70 -1.69 5.28
CA TRP A 89 -7.76 -1.11 4.45
C TRP A 89 -8.28 0.26 4.95
N GLU A 90 -8.23 0.48 6.27
CA GLU A 90 -8.68 1.67 6.97
C GLU A 90 -7.91 2.96 6.60
N GLY A 91 -6.61 2.89 6.28
CA GLY A 91 -5.82 4.07 5.88
C GLY A 91 -5.97 4.47 4.41
N THR A 92 -6.62 3.63 3.61
CA THR A 92 -6.87 3.81 2.17
C THR A 92 -8.33 4.05 1.83
N ARG A 93 -9.19 4.15 2.85
CA ARG A 93 -10.61 4.44 2.66
C ARG A 93 -10.78 5.80 1.96
N ILE A 94 -11.67 5.84 1.00
CA ILE A 94 -12.05 7.09 0.33
C ILE A 94 -13.29 7.59 1.05
N ASP A 95 -13.19 8.76 1.68
CA ASP A 95 -14.33 9.37 2.34
C ASP A 95 -15.33 9.87 1.29
N VAL A 96 -16.61 9.73 1.61
CA VAL A 96 -17.67 10.28 0.77
C VAL A 96 -17.60 11.80 0.88
N PRO A 97 -17.43 12.54 -0.24
CA PRO A 97 -17.33 13.98 -0.18
C PRO A 97 -18.64 14.62 0.29
N ASP A 98 -18.51 15.71 1.03
CA ASP A 98 -19.63 16.55 1.45
C ASP A 98 -20.35 17.19 0.25
N ALA A 99 -21.56 17.68 0.51
CA ALA A 99 -22.38 18.33 -0.51
C ALA A 99 -21.95 19.77 -0.83
N ASP A 100 -21.02 20.35 -0.07
CA ASP A 100 -20.79 21.80 -0.06
C ASP A 100 -20.40 22.31 -1.45
N GLY A 101 -21.27 23.15 -2.03
CA GLY A 101 -21.12 23.70 -3.38
C GLY A 101 -21.40 22.71 -4.52
N ALA A 102 -21.89 21.50 -4.24
CA ALA A 102 -22.31 20.55 -5.26
C ALA A 102 -23.57 21.02 -5.99
N THR A 103 -23.58 20.85 -7.32
CA THR A 103 -24.72 21.20 -8.18
C THR A 103 -25.15 19.99 -9.00
N GLY A 104 -26.28 20.11 -9.72
CA GLY A 104 -26.79 19.03 -10.57
C GLY A 104 -27.07 17.75 -9.79
N ALA A 105 -26.89 16.59 -10.42
CA ALA A 105 -27.07 15.30 -9.77
C ALA A 105 -26.00 15.00 -8.71
N TRP A 106 -24.84 15.68 -8.72
CA TRP A 106 -23.79 15.49 -7.71
C TRP A 106 -24.18 15.95 -6.30
N GLN A 107 -25.24 16.76 -6.16
CA GLN A 107 -25.78 17.15 -4.86
C GLN A 107 -26.37 15.97 -4.07
N PHE A 108 -26.73 14.87 -4.74
CA PHE A 108 -27.34 13.71 -4.10
C PHE A 108 -26.29 12.82 -3.44
N LEU A 109 -26.50 12.49 -2.16
CA LEU A 109 -25.62 11.61 -1.40
C LEU A 109 -25.44 10.23 -2.06
N ALA A 110 -26.51 9.69 -2.65
CA ALA A 110 -26.46 8.40 -3.35
C ALA A 110 -25.44 8.40 -4.50
N VAL A 111 -25.37 9.49 -5.27
CA VAL A 111 -24.42 9.65 -6.39
C VAL A 111 -22.99 9.73 -5.87
N ARG A 112 -22.74 10.53 -4.81
CA ARG A 112 -21.41 10.63 -4.19
C ARG A 112 -20.94 9.32 -3.57
N ARG A 113 -21.85 8.56 -2.93
CA ARG A 113 -21.57 7.22 -2.40
C ARG A 113 -21.22 6.24 -3.52
N ALA A 114 -21.98 6.24 -4.60
CA ALA A 114 -21.74 5.37 -5.75
C ALA A 114 -20.38 5.65 -6.42
N ALA A 115 -20.00 6.92 -6.56
CA ALA A 115 -18.68 7.32 -7.02
C ALA A 115 -17.57 6.85 -6.07
N THR A 116 -17.80 6.97 -4.75
CA THR A 116 -16.85 6.53 -3.71
C THR A 116 -16.64 5.02 -3.76
N GLU A 117 -17.70 4.23 -3.91
CA GLU A 117 -17.61 2.77 -4.09
C GLU A 117 -16.78 2.41 -5.33
N GLY A 118 -16.96 3.12 -6.45
CA GLY A 118 -16.13 2.95 -7.64
C GLY A 118 -14.66 3.29 -7.41
N ALA A 119 -14.39 4.39 -6.69
CA ALA A 119 -13.04 4.81 -6.32
C ALA A 119 -12.35 3.81 -5.38
N GLU A 120 -13.08 3.17 -4.46
CA GLU A 120 -12.56 2.12 -3.59
C GLU A 120 -12.12 0.88 -4.39
N LEU A 121 -12.83 0.52 -5.48
CA LEU A 121 -12.42 -0.58 -6.36
C LEU A 121 -11.08 -0.29 -7.04
N VAL A 122 -10.87 0.94 -7.51
CA VAL A 122 -9.60 1.39 -8.10
C VAL A 122 -8.49 1.39 -7.05
N ALA A 123 -8.75 1.96 -5.87
CA ALA A 123 -7.81 1.98 -4.75
C ALA A 123 -7.36 0.55 -4.38
N ALA A 124 -8.29 -0.41 -4.35
CA ALA A 124 -8.00 -1.82 -4.11
C ALA A 124 -7.19 -2.46 -5.26
N ALA A 125 -7.46 -2.10 -6.51
CA ALA A 125 -6.69 -2.59 -7.67
C ALA A 125 -5.23 -2.09 -7.63
N VAL A 126 -5.02 -0.80 -7.39
CA VAL A 126 -3.67 -0.20 -7.26
C VAL A 126 -2.90 -0.82 -6.10
N ARG A 127 -3.56 -1.02 -4.96
CA ARG A 127 -2.95 -1.67 -3.80
C ARG A 127 -2.46 -3.08 -4.14
N ARG A 128 -3.26 -3.88 -4.85
CA ARG A 128 -2.89 -5.24 -5.27
C ARG A 128 -1.68 -5.24 -6.21
N ALA A 129 -1.65 -4.32 -7.18
CA ALA A 129 -0.53 -4.19 -8.11
C ALA A 129 0.77 -3.83 -7.38
N GLN A 130 0.74 -2.79 -6.55
CA GLN A 130 1.92 -2.29 -5.83
C GLN A 130 2.49 -3.28 -4.80
N LEU A 131 1.62 -4.08 -4.15
CA LEU A 131 2.06 -5.14 -3.24
C LEU A 131 2.75 -6.30 -3.99
N ALA A 132 2.33 -6.60 -5.23
CA ALA A 132 2.99 -7.62 -6.06
C ALA A 132 4.41 -7.20 -6.45
N ASP A 133 4.65 -5.89 -6.61
CA ASP A 133 5.93 -5.31 -7.01
C ASP A 133 6.92 -5.10 -5.84
N GLY A 134 6.53 -5.45 -4.61
CA GLY A 134 7.39 -5.34 -3.42
C GLY A 134 7.75 -3.90 -3.03
N VAL A 135 6.86 -2.95 -3.37
CA VAL A 135 7.08 -1.51 -3.21
C VAL A 135 6.98 -1.09 -1.74
N GLU A 136 7.71 -0.02 -1.35
CA GLU A 136 7.72 0.49 0.02
C GLU A 136 6.30 0.91 0.48
N PRO A 137 5.81 0.46 1.65
CA PRO A 137 4.41 0.64 2.07
C PRO A 137 3.89 2.08 2.04
N ARG A 138 4.74 3.08 2.35
CA ARG A 138 4.34 4.50 2.33
C ARG A 138 4.04 4.99 0.92
N SER A 139 4.84 4.58 -0.06
CA SER A 139 4.61 4.94 -1.46
C SER A 139 3.37 4.26 -2.04
N VAL A 140 3.06 3.03 -1.58
CA VAL A 140 1.80 2.34 -1.90
C VAL A 140 0.60 3.14 -1.39
N MET A 141 0.64 3.63 -0.15
CA MET A 141 -0.48 4.42 0.41
C MET A 141 -0.74 5.72 -0.37
N THR A 142 0.30 6.46 -0.71
CA THR A 142 0.16 7.69 -1.51
C THR A 142 -0.45 7.38 -2.87
N ALA A 143 0.09 6.39 -3.58
CA ALA A 143 -0.42 5.97 -4.89
C ALA A 143 -1.89 5.52 -4.84
N VAL A 144 -2.27 4.77 -3.80
CA VAL A 144 -3.65 4.31 -3.60
C VAL A 144 -4.61 5.47 -3.33
N ARG A 145 -4.22 6.43 -2.48
CA ARG A 145 -5.05 7.62 -2.18
C ARG A 145 -5.19 8.52 -3.40
N ASP A 146 -4.11 8.75 -4.13
CA ASP A 146 -4.14 9.60 -5.32
C ASP A 146 -4.98 8.97 -6.42
N ALA A 147 -4.87 7.65 -6.62
CA ALA A 147 -5.71 6.92 -7.57
C ALA A 147 -7.19 6.96 -7.16
N GLY A 148 -7.51 6.76 -5.88
CA GLY A 148 -8.90 6.83 -5.40
C GLY A 148 -9.50 8.24 -5.53
N ARG A 149 -8.74 9.30 -5.23
CA ARG A 149 -9.19 10.69 -5.43
C ARG A 149 -9.40 11.00 -6.91
N ALA A 150 -8.50 10.54 -7.79
CA ALA A 150 -8.64 10.74 -9.22
C ALA A 150 -9.83 9.97 -9.80
N ALA A 151 -10.08 8.74 -9.34
CA ALA A 151 -11.26 7.97 -9.69
C ALA A 151 -12.56 8.65 -9.24
N LEU A 152 -12.61 9.18 -8.02
CA LEU A 152 -13.74 9.94 -7.51
C LEU A 152 -14.00 11.20 -8.36
N ALA A 153 -12.94 11.93 -8.73
CA ALA A 153 -13.02 13.09 -9.60
C ALA A 153 -13.51 12.73 -11.01
N ALA A 154 -13.09 11.58 -11.55
CA ALA A 154 -13.57 11.06 -12.83
C ALA A 154 -15.08 10.73 -12.77
N GLY A 155 -15.54 10.13 -11.68
CA GLY A 155 -16.97 9.89 -11.43
C GLY A 155 -17.79 11.19 -11.45
N ARG A 156 -17.30 12.24 -10.78
CA ARG A 156 -17.93 13.56 -10.79
C ARG A 156 -17.98 14.18 -12.20
N ALA A 157 -16.83 14.22 -12.87
CA ALA A 157 -16.71 14.81 -14.21
C ALA A 157 -17.62 14.12 -15.23
N ALA A 158 -17.81 12.79 -15.12
CA ALA A 158 -18.71 12.05 -15.99
C ALA A 158 -20.19 12.44 -15.79
N VAL A 159 -20.64 12.61 -14.55
CA VAL A 159 -22.01 13.08 -14.26
C VAL A 159 -22.23 14.49 -14.80
N GLU A 160 -21.28 15.40 -14.56
CA GLU A 160 -21.37 16.79 -15.04
C GLU A 160 -21.37 16.86 -16.59
N ALA A 161 -20.55 16.04 -17.24
CA ALA A 161 -20.50 15.96 -18.71
C ALA A 161 -21.79 15.41 -19.31
N GLU A 162 -22.41 14.41 -18.67
CA GLU A 162 -23.65 13.81 -19.16
C GLU A 162 -24.83 14.78 -19.02
N GLU A 163 -24.94 15.49 -17.89
CA GLU A 163 -25.95 16.56 -17.70
C GLU A 163 -25.79 17.69 -18.73
N GLN A 164 -24.54 18.02 -19.09
CA GLN A 164 -24.27 19.02 -20.12
C GLN A 164 -24.64 18.52 -21.53
N SER A 165 -24.38 17.25 -21.83
CA SER A 165 -24.70 16.61 -23.12
C SER A 165 -26.20 16.54 -23.39
N TRP A 166 -26.99 16.20 -22.37
CA TRP A 166 -28.44 16.04 -22.50
C TRP A 166 -29.19 17.38 -22.42
N GLY A 167 -28.55 18.42 -21.86
CA GLY A 167 -29.19 19.72 -21.63
C GLY A 167 -30.29 19.68 -20.55
N THR A 168 -30.39 18.56 -19.81
CA THR A 168 -31.35 18.34 -18.73
C THR A 168 -30.67 17.64 -17.55
N ARG A 169 -31.20 17.84 -16.34
CA ARG A 169 -30.69 17.16 -15.14
C ARG A 169 -30.97 15.67 -15.21
N LEU A 170 -29.97 14.87 -14.80
CA LEU A 170 -30.12 13.42 -14.68
C LEU A 170 -30.99 13.06 -13.47
N THR A 171 -31.68 11.93 -13.56
CA THR A 171 -32.27 11.33 -12.37
C THR A 171 -31.16 10.81 -11.43
N PRO A 172 -31.41 10.71 -10.11
CA PRO A 172 -30.43 10.15 -9.19
C PRO A 172 -29.98 8.73 -9.55
N GLU A 173 -30.85 7.90 -10.13
CA GLU A 173 -30.55 6.52 -10.51
C GLU A 173 -29.59 6.43 -11.71
N GLU A 174 -29.82 7.26 -12.73
CA GLU A 174 -28.93 7.39 -13.89
C GLU A 174 -27.56 7.92 -13.44
N ALA A 175 -27.56 8.98 -12.63
CA ALA A 175 -26.34 9.60 -12.13
C ALA A 175 -25.53 8.65 -11.22
N VAL A 176 -26.19 7.81 -10.40
CA VAL A 176 -25.52 6.77 -9.60
C VAL A 176 -24.78 5.79 -10.49
N THR A 177 -25.41 5.33 -11.57
CA THR A 177 -24.82 4.36 -12.50
C THR A 177 -23.61 4.94 -13.23
N ILE A 178 -23.74 6.16 -13.74
CA ILE A 178 -22.67 6.88 -14.43
C ILE A 178 -21.49 7.13 -13.47
N ALA A 179 -21.77 7.67 -12.28
CA ALA A 179 -20.76 8.00 -11.29
C ALA A 179 -19.95 6.77 -10.85
N ARG A 180 -20.62 5.65 -10.53
CA ARG A 180 -19.94 4.41 -10.14
C ARG A 180 -19.11 3.85 -11.28
N THR A 181 -19.67 3.79 -12.49
CA THR A 181 -19.01 3.18 -13.66
C THR A 181 -17.77 3.97 -14.07
N ALA A 182 -17.88 5.30 -14.14
CA ALA A 182 -16.76 6.16 -14.48
C ALA A 182 -15.66 6.12 -13.41
N ALA A 183 -16.02 6.12 -12.12
CA ALA A 183 -15.04 5.99 -11.04
C ALA A 183 -14.35 4.61 -11.05
N ALA A 184 -15.10 3.51 -11.19
CA ALA A 184 -14.54 2.16 -11.22
C ALA A 184 -13.70 1.89 -12.48
N GLY A 185 -14.03 2.54 -13.60
CA GLY A 185 -13.32 2.45 -14.87
C GLY A 185 -12.06 3.32 -14.95
N TYR A 186 -11.75 4.10 -13.93
CA TYR A 186 -10.55 4.95 -13.93
C TYR A 186 -9.28 4.10 -13.90
N LEU A 187 -8.44 4.28 -14.93
CA LEU A 187 -7.13 3.66 -15.03
C LEU A 187 -6.06 4.69 -14.65
N PRO A 188 -5.36 4.52 -13.52
CA PRO A 188 -4.28 5.42 -13.15
C PRO A 188 -3.17 5.34 -14.21
N PRO A 189 -2.51 6.46 -14.53
CA PRO A 189 -1.43 6.48 -15.50
C PRO A 189 -0.30 5.54 -15.05
N THR A 190 0.18 4.69 -15.96
CA THR A 190 1.31 3.81 -15.68
C THR A 190 2.55 4.65 -15.35
N PRO A 191 3.24 4.40 -14.23
CA PRO A 191 4.49 5.08 -13.93
C PRO A 191 5.52 4.80 -15.04
N LYS A 192 6.18 5.86 -15.52
CA LYS A 192 7.30 5.77 -16.48
C LYS A 192 8.59 5.39 -15.78
#